data_AF-Q0SKN7-F1
#
_entry.id   AF-Q0SKN7-F1
#
_cell.length_a   1.000
_cell.length_b   1.000
_cell.length_c   1.000
_cell.angle_alpha   90.00
_cell.angle_beta   90.00
_cell.angle_gamma   90.00
#
_symmetry.space_group_name_H-M   'P 1'
#
loop_
_entity.id
_entity.type
_entity.pdbx_description
1 polymer ?
#
loop_
_entity_poly.entity_id
_entity_poly.type
_entity_poly.pdbx_seq_one_letter_code
_entity_poly.pdbx_strand_id
1 'polypeptide(L)' 'MSPWKRPVTWSRLTASQRAALVVMAAVQVGLAVAAWADLAKRDPHEIRGSRTTWAAAIAVNFIGPIAYFRWARRAPAQAR' A
#
# COMPACT_ATOMS: atom_id res chain seq x y z
N MET A 1 14.11 -34.37 16.76
CA MET A 1 12.67 -34.12 16.53
C MET A 1 12.51 -32.64 16.18
N SER A 2 12.45 -32.29 14.91
CA SER A 2 12.37 -30.89 14.49
C SER A 2 10.96 -30.34 14.75
N PRO A 3 10.80 -29.22 15.49
CA PRO A 3 9.50 -28.59 15.68
C PRO A 3 9.16 -27.78 14.43
N TRP A 4 8.67 -28.45 13.38
CA TRP A 4 8.09 -27.72 12.27
C TRP A 4 6.85 -26.97 12.75
N LYS A 5 6.90 -25.63 12.61
CA LYS A 5 5.77 -24.75 12.89
C LYS A 5 4.64 -25.12 11.94
N ARG A 6 3.50 -25.55 12.48
CA ARG A 6 2.32 -25.87 11.67
C ARG A 6 1.82 -24.58 10.99
N PRO A 7 1.43 -24.64 9.71
CA PRO A 7 0.89 -23.48 9.00
C PRO A 7 -0.41 -23.01 9.65
N VAL A 8 -0.61 -21.70 9.72
CA VAL A 8 -1.82 -21.10 10.29
C VAL A 8 -3.00 -21.42 9.37
N THR A 9 -4.03 -22.06 9.91
CA THR A 9 -5.24 -22.43 9.17
C THR A 9 -6.38 -21.48 9.53
N TRP A 10 -7.17 -21.06 8.53
CA TRP A 10 -8.30 -20.16 8.72
C TRP A 10 -9.28 -20.65 9.79
N SER A 11 -9.58 -21.95 9.82
CA SER A 11 -10.46 -22.60 10.78
C SER A 11 -10.00 -22.45 12.24
N ARG A 12 -8.69 -22.26 12.49
CA ARG A 12 -8.12 -22.03 13.83
C ARG A 12 -8.15 -20.58 14.31
N LEU A 13 -8.47 -19.63 13.43
CA LEU A 13 -8.59 -18.23 13.81
C LEU A 13 -9.92 -17.98 14.53
N THR A 14 -9.86 -17.19 15.60
CA THR A 14 -11.05 -16.64 16.26
C THR A 14 -11.80 -15.68 15.32
N ALA A 15 -13.07 -15.43 15.59
CA ALA A 15 -13.87 -14.51 14.78
C ALA A 15 -13.25 -13.10 14.68
N SER A 16 -12.70 -12.59 15.78
CA SER A 16 -12.01 -11.30 15.83
C SER A 16 -10.72 -11.30 14.98
N GLN A 17 -9.94 -12.38 15.00
CA GLN A 17 -8.74 -12.50 14.15
C GLN A 17 -9.08 -12.55 12.67
N ARG A 18 -10.13 -13.28 12.27
CA ARG A 18 -10.60 -13.30 10.88
C ARG A 18 -11.08 -11.91 10.46
N ALA A 19 -11.88 -11.25 11.29
CA ALA A 19 -12.35 -9.89 11.03
C ALA A 19 -11.17 -8.91 10.86
N ALA A 20 -10.18 -8.96 11.75
CA ALA A 20 -8.98 -8.12 11.66
C ALA A 20 -8.21 -8.35 10.36
N LEU A 21 -8.05 -9.62 9.92
CA LEU A 21 -7.40 -9.93 8.65
C LEU A 21 -8.18 -9.36 7.45
N VAL A 22 -9.50 -9.52 7.43
CA VAL A 22 -10.34 -8.98 6.36
C VAL A 22 -10.26 -7.46 6.32
N VAL A 23 -10.35 -6.80 7.48
CA VAL A 23 -10.23 -5.34 7.57
C VAL A 23 -8.86 -4.87 7.09
N MET A 24 -7.77 -5.50 7.54
CA MET A 24 -6.42 -5.14 7.08
C MET A 24 -6.27 -5.34 5.57
N ALA A 25 -6.77 -6.44 5.01
CA ALA A 25 -6.74 -6.68 3.57
C ALA A 25 -7.53 -5.61 2.80
N ALA A 26 -8.75 -5.27 3.27
CA ALA A 26 -9.57 -4.23 2.66
C ALA A 26 -8.88 -2.86 2.71
N VAL A 27 -8.27 -2.50 3.84
CA VAL A 27 -7.49 -1.27 3.98
C VAL A 27 -6.30 -1.26 3.04
N GLN A 28 -5.57 -2.36 2.92
CA GLN A 28 -4.42 -2.46 2.01
C GLN A 28 -4.83 -2.21 0.56
N VAL A 29 -5.85 -2.95 0.09
CA VAL A 29 -6.33 -2.87 -1.29
C VAL A 29 -6.91 -1.48 -1.56
N GLY A 30 -7.72 -0.94 -0.64
CA GLY A 30 -8.27 0.40 -0.76
C GLY A 30 -7.19 1.47 -0.85
N LEU A 31 -6.15 1.37 -0.03
CA LEU A 31 -5.03 2.32 -0.04
C LEU A 31 -4.21 2.23 -1.33
N ALA A 32 -3.94 1.01 -1.82
CA ALA A 32 -3.22 0.79 -3.07
C ALA A 32 -4.00 1.32 -4.28
N VAL A 33 -5.30 1.00 -4.36
CA VAL A 33 -6.18 1.49 -5.43
C VAL A 33 -6.28 3.02 -5.40
N ALA A 34 -6.46 3.62 -4.23
CA ALA A 34 -6.49 5.07 -4.09
C ALA A 34 -5.17 5.72 -4.52
N ALA A 35 -4.03 5.13 -4.17
CA ALA A 35 -2.72 5.63 -4.55
C ALA A 35 -2.49 5.55 -6.07
N TRP A 36 -2.85 4.43 -6.73
CA TRP A 36 -2.77 4.33 -8.19
C TRP A 36 -3.76 5.25 -8.89
N ALA A 37 -4.98 5.42 -8.37
CA ALA A 37 -5.97 6.34 -8.93
C ALA A 37 -5.50 7.80 -8.83
N ASP A 38 -4.90 8.19 -7.70
CA ASP A 38 -4.28 9.51 -7.53
C ASP A 38 -3.09 9.70 -8.49
N LEU A 39 -2.23 8.69 -8.64
CA LEU A 39 -1.09 8.70 -9.55
C LEU A 39 -1.50 8.80 -11.03
N ALA A 40 -2.60 8.15 -11.41
CA ALA A 40 -3.14 8.18 -12.76
C ALA A 40 -3.74 9.56 -13.10
N LYS A 41 -4.37 10.21 -12.11
CA LYS A 41 -4.99 11.54 -12.28
C LYS A 41 -3.98 12.69 -12.21
N ARG A 42 -2.88 12.53 -11.46
CA ARG A 42 -1.88 13.59 -11.30
C ARG A 42 -1.01 13.78 -12.54
N ASP A 43 -0.75 15.05 -12.82
CA ASP A 43 0.19 15.47 -13.84
C ASP A 43 1.62 15.03 -13.44
N PRO A 44 2.42 14.46 -14.36
CA PRO A 44 3.80 14.06 -14.09
C PRO A 44 4.68 15.17 -13.49
N HIS A 45 4.38 16.44 -13.78
CA HIS A 45 5.17 17.58 -13.26
C HIS A 45 4.98 17.82 -11.76
N GLU A 46 3.86 17.36 -11.18
CA GLU A 46 3.55 17.51 -9.75
C GLU A 46 4.09 16.35 -8.89
N ILE A 47 4.63 15.31 -9.53
CA ILE A 47 5.12 14.11 -8.87
C ILE A 47 6.66 14.17 -8.75
N ARG A 48 7.19 13.80 -7.60
CA ARG A 48 8.64 13.67 -7.37
C ARG A 48 9.16 12.38 -8.02
N GLY A 49 9.61 12.46 -9.27
CA GLY A 49 10.18 11.32 -10.00
C GLY A 49 9.26 10.81 -11.11
N SER A 50 9.48 9.59 -11.59
CA SER A 50 8.69 9.02 -12.67
C SER A 50 7.39 8.37 -12.18
N ARG A 51 6.35 8.41 -13.02
CA ARG A 51 5.08 7.74 -12.75
C ARG A 51 5.26 6.22 -12.57
N THR A 52 6.13 5.61 -13.36
CA THR A 52 6.41 4.17 -13.30
C THR A 52 7.11 3.75 -12.00
N THR A 53 8.04 4.55 -11.49
CA THR A 53 8.68 4.29 -10.20
C THR A 53 7.66 4.28 -9.07
N TRP A 54 6.75 5.26 -9.03
CA TRP A 54 5.71 5.29 -8.01
C TRP A 54 4.67 4.20 -8.18
N ALA A 55 4.32 3.82 -9.41
CA ALA A 55 3.43 2.69 -9.66
C ALA A 55 4.01 1.38 -9.09
N ALA A 56 5.30 1.13 -9.31
CA ALA A 56 6.02 -0.01 -8.75
C ALA A 56 6.14 0.08 -7.23
N ALA A 57 6.42 1.27 -6.69
CA ALA A 57 6.49 1.47 -5.25
C ALA A 57 5.15 1.14 -4.57
N ILE A 58 4.02 1.64 -5.08
CA ILE A 58 2.66 1.37 -4.57
C ILE A 58 2.34 -0.13 -4.55
N ALA A 59 2.88 -0.92 -5.49
CA ALA A 59 2.68 -2.36 -5.52
C ALA A 59 3.32 -3.10 -4.31
N VAL A 60 4.21 -2.44 -3.56
CA VAL A 60 4.91 -3.03 -2.42
C VAL A 60 4.10 -2.87 -1.13
N ASN A 61 3.19 -3.81 -0.86
CA ASN A 61 2.44 -3.96 0.39
C ASN A 61 1.88 -2.62 0.94
N PHE A 62 1.88 -2.40 2.25
CA PHE A 62 1.44 -1.11 2.84
C PHE A 62 2.50 -0.01 2.72
N ILE A 63 3.78 -0.37 2.64
CA ILE A 63 4.88 0.61 2.64
C ILE A 63 4.80 1.49 1.39
N GLY A 64 4.51 0.89 0.24
CA GLY A 64 4.37 1.57 -1.04
C GLY A 64 3.35 2.69 -1.06
N PRO A 65 2.06 2.39 -0.83
CA PRO A 65 1.00 3.40 -0.81
C PRO A 65 1.23 4.48 0.27
N ILE A 66 1.74 4.10 1.46
CA ILE A 66 2.07 5.08 2.52
C ILE A 66 3.18 6.02 2.05
N ALA A 67 4.25 5.47 1.45
CA ALA A 67 5.37 6.24 0.93
C ALA A 67 4.92 7.17 -0.20
N TYR A 68 4.02 6.71 -1.06
CA TYR A 68 3.43 7.51 -2.14
C TYR A 68 2.74 8.76 -1.59
N PHE A 69 1.78 8.58 -0.68
CA PHE A 69 1.06 9.73 -0.13
C PHE A 69 1.96 10.67 0.68
N ARG A 70 3.04 10.18 1.28
CA ARG A 70 3.93 11.00 2.10
C ARG A 70 4.99 11.77 1.30
N TRP A 71 5.53 11.19 0.23
CA TRP A 71 6.70 11.75 -0.47
C TRP A 71 6.55 11.97 -1.97
N ALA A 72 5.58 11.34 -2.63
CA ALA A 72 5.41 11.48 -4.08
C ALA A 72 4.92 12.86 -4.49
N ARG A 73 4.15 13.52 -3.61
CA ARG A 73 3.54 14.83 -3.90
C ARG A 73 4.57 15.95 -3.74
N ARG A 74 4.80 16.75 -4.77
CA ARG A 74 5.47 18.06 -4.61
C ARG A 74 4.47 19.06 -4.04
N ALA A 75 4.86 19.76 -2.97
CA ALA A 75 4.18 21.00 -2.59
C ALA A 75 4.67 22.12 -3.55
N PRO A 76 3.81 23.06 -3.95
CA PRO A 76 4.13 24.12 -4.92
C PRO A 76 5.36 24.97 -4.53
N ALA A 77 5.75 24.98 -3.26
CA ALA A 77 6.92 25.72 -2.77
C ALA A 77 8.29 25.18 -3.25
N GLN A 78 8.36 23.97 -3.84
CA GLN A 78 9.61 23.37 -4.33
C GLN A 78 9.84 23.51 -5.84
N ALA A 79 8.97 24.26 -6.53
CA ALA A 79 9.11 24.58 -7.95
C ALA A 79 9.75 25.96 -8.20
N ARG A 80 10.27 26.63 -7.16
CA ARG A 80 10.98 27.91 -7.27
C ARG A 80 12.49 27.71 -7.18
#